data_AF-A0A9W6T0C8-F1
#
_entry.id   AF-A0A9W6T0C8-F1
#
_cell.length_a   1.000
_cell.length_b   1.000
_cell.length_c   1.000
_cell.angle_alpha   90.00
_cell.angle_beta   90.00
_cell.angle_gamma   90.00
#
_symmetry.space_group_name_H-M   'P 1'
#
loop_
_entity.id
_entity.type
_entity.pdbx_description
1 polymer ?
#
loop_
_entity_poly.entity_id
_entity_poly.type
_entity_poly.pdbx_seq_one_letter_code
_entity_poly.pdbx_strand_id
1 'polypeptide(L)'
;MNDRVPYRPPIQLIGAYSSIVFFSLISLVNGYAVFFSWSTADFFAAYITLPIFVILLFGHMAWSREICFWRPSSEIDVITGLEEVEKEQAEYDIPVARNWLEKIWFWIC
;
A
#
# COMPACT_ATOMS: atom_id res chain seq x y z
N MET A 1 -10.65 15.26 -10.11
CA MET A 1 -10.91 14.10 -9.23
C MET A 1 -12.42 13.95 -9.11
N ASN A 2 -12.96 12.75 -9.30
CA ASN A 2 -14.39 12.47 -9.55
C ASN A 2 -15.17 12.25 -8.24
N ASP A 3 -16.40 12.77 -8.10
CA ASP A 3 -17.30 12.66 -6.92
C ASP A 3 -17.74 11.23 -6.60
N ARG A 4 -17.45 10.32 -7.51
CA ARG A 4 -17.62 8.88 -7.36
C ARG A 4 -16.68 8.22 -6.33
N VAL A 5 -15.61 8.87 -5.89
CA VAL A 5 -14.67 8.30 -4.91
C VAL A 5 -15.05 8.72 -3.48
N PRO A 6 -15.52 7.79 -2.62
CA PRO A 6 -16.05 8.12 -1.28
C PRO A 6 -14.96 8.51 -0.26
N TYR A 7 -13.75 7.97 -0.38
CA TYR A 7 -12.64 8.27 0.53
C TYR A 7 -11.63 9.23 -0.09
N ARG A 8 -11.41 10.38 0.56
CA ARG A 8 -10.50 11.44 0.10
C ARG A 8 -9.69 12.01 1.27
N PRO A 9 -8.46 11.51 1.52
CA PRO A 9 -7.61 12.12 2.51
C PRO A 9 -7.08 13.47 1.99
N PRO A 10 -6.99 14.51 2.85
CA PRO A 10 -6.67 15.87 2.43
C PRO A 10 -5.26 16.03 1.83
N ILE A 11 -4.35 15.08 2.09
CA ILE A 11 -2.96 15.09 1.61
C ILE A 11 -2.61 13.85 0.78
N GLN A 12 -3.58 13.19 0.15
CA GLN A 12 -3.42 11.87 -0.49
C GLN A 12 -2.13 11.71 -1.32
N LEU A 13 -1.95 12.57 -2.33
CA LEU A 13 -0.85 12.43 -3.28
C LEU A 13 0.51 12.77 -2.65
N ILE A 14 0.56 13.88 -1.90
CA ILE A 14 1.79 14.34 -1.22
C ILE A 14 2.20 13.34 -0.14
N GLY A 15 1.23 12.86 0.65
CA GLY A 15 1.41 11.83 1.67
C GLY A 15 1.94 10.53 1.08
N ALA A 16 1.36 10.05 -0.03
CA ALA A 16 1.82 8.84 -0.71
C ALA A 16 3.29 8.97 -1.18
N TYR A 17 3.63 10.03 -1.92
CA TYR A 17 5.00 10.21 -2.41
C TYR A 17 6.00 10.42 -1.27
N SER A 18 5.66 11.22 -0.25
CA SER A 18 6.53 11.42 0.91
C SER A 18 6.80 10.12 1.67
N SER A 19 5.79 9.25 1.81
CA SER A 19 5.93 7.95 2.47
C SER A 19 6.87 7.03 1.69
N ILE A 20 6.68 6.94 0.37
CA ILE A 20 7.55 6.13 -0.49
C ILE A 20 9.02 6.58 -0.35
N VAL A 21 9.27 7.88 -0.41
CA VAL A 21 10.63 8.44 -0.27
C VAL A 21 11.20 8.16 1.12
N PHE A 22 10.42 8.40 2.18
CA PHE A 22 10.84 8.23 3.56
C PHE A 22 11.20 6.78 3.90
N PHE A 23 10.32 5.83 3.56
CA PHE A 23 10.58 4.41 3.82
C PHE A 23 11.74 3.88 2.98
N SER A 24 11.86 4.32 1.73
CA SER A 24 13.00 3.96 0.88
C SER A 24 14.33 4.43 1.48
N LEU A 25 14.39 5.67 1.99
CA LEU A 25 15.56 6.21 2.69
C LEU A 25 15.88 5.41 3.96
N ILE A 26 14.88 5.14 4.81
CA ILE A 26 15.08 4.36 6.03
C ILE A 26 15.61 2.96 5.69
N SER A 27 15.03 2.28 4.69
CA SER A 27 15.50 0.96 4.27
C SER A 27 16.96 0.96 3.82
N LEU A 28 17.42 2.03 3.18
CA LEU A 28 18.82 2.15 2.75
C LEU A 28 19.78 2.54 3.90
N VAL A 29 19.34 3.40 4.81
CA VAL A 29 20.20 3.90 5.90
C VAL A 29 20.21 2.96 7.11
N ASN A 30 19.21 2.10 7.29
CA ASN A 30 19.11 1.21 8.46
C ASN A 30 20.37 0.33 8.66
N GLY A 31 20.92 -0.24 7.59
CA GLY A 31 22.13 -1.07 7.65
C GLY A 31 23.44 -0.32 7.41
N TYR A 32 23.50 1.01 7.56
CA TYR A 32 24.68 1.79 7.17
C TYR A 32 25.96 1.39 7.93
N ALA A 33 25.84 0.94 9.18
CA ALA A 33 26.96 0.55 10.03
C ALA A 33 27.79 -0.61 9.44
N VAL A 34 27.15 -1.49 8.66
CA VAL A 34 27.79 -2.62 7.98
C VAL A 34 28.90 -2.16 7.03
N PHE A 35 28.81 -0.95 6.48
CA PHE A 35 29.82 -0.40 5.59
C PHE A 35 31.07 0.12 6.30
N PHE A 36 31.01 0.37 7.61
CA PHE A 36 32.17 0.79 8.41
C PHE A 36 32.98 -0.39 8.96
N SER A 37 32.32 -1.49 9.28
CA SER A 37 32.95 -2.75 9.69
C SER A 37 32.33 -3.90 8.90
N TRP A 38 33.00 -4.30 7.82
CA TRP A 38 32.44 -5.27 6.88
C TRP A 38 32.22 -6.63 7.53
N SER A 39 30.96 -7.04 7.59
CA SER A 39 30.52 -8.34 8.06
C SER A 39 29.42 -8.84 7.13
N THR A 40 29.69 -9.96 6.45
CA THR A 40 28.74 -10.55 5.50
C THR A 40 27.45 -10.97 6.21
N ALA A 41 27.54 -11.47 7.45
CA ALA A 41 26.37 -11.87 8.23
C ALA A 41 25.46 -10.67 8.53
N ASP A 42 26.05 -9.53 8.94
CA ASP A 42 25.30 -8.32 9.26
C ASP A 42 24.71 -7.66 8.00
N PHE A 43 25.41 -7.76 6.86
CA PHE A 43 24.90 -7.30 5.57
C PHE A 43 23.62 -8.04 5.17
N PHE A 44 23.67 -9.38 5.20
CA PHE A 44 22.49 -10.19 4.88
C PHE A 44 21.37 -9.93 5.90
N ALA A 45 21.67 -9.88 7.19
CA ALA A 45 20.66 -9.58 8.21
C ALA A 45 19.96 -8.23 7.98
N ALA A 46 20.70 -7.19 7.60
CA ALA A 46 20.16 -5.86 7.38
C ALA A 46 19.36 -5.71 6.07
N TYR A 47 19.76 -6.42 5.00
CA TYR A 47 19.24 -6.15 3.65
C TYR A 47 18.55 -7.34 2.96
N ILE A 48 18.39 -8.51 3.59
CA ILE A 48 17.77 -9.70 2.97
C ILE A 48 16.36 -9.44 2.41
N THR A 49 15.62 -8.51 3.01
CA THR A 49 14.26 -8.16 2.59
C THR A 49 14.23 -7.49 1.21
N LEU A 50 15.25 -6.73 0.83
CA LEU A 50 15.31 -6.04 -0.47
C LEU A 50 15.40 -7.03 -1.65
N PRO A 51 16.34 -8.00 -1.68
CA PRO A 51 16.35 -9.05 -2.70
C PRO A 51 15.08 -9.87 -2.74
N ILE A 52 14.49 -10.23 -1.58
CA ILE A 52 13.23 -10.99 -1.55
C ILE A 52 12.11 -10.19 -2.22
N PHE A 53 11.98 -8.90 -1.90
CA PHE A 53 10.99 -8.02 -2.52
C PHE A 53 11.20 -7.93 -4.04
N VAL A 54 12.44 -7.75 -4.49
CA VAL A 54 12.80 -7.72 -5.92
C VAL A 54 12.43 -9.04 -6.59
N ILE A 55 12.79 -10.19 -6.01
CA ILE A 55 12.47 -11.51 -6.58
C ILE A 55 10.96 -11.71 -6.67
N LEU A 56 10.18 -11.33 -5.66
CA LEU A 56 8.72 -11.46 -5.70
C LEU A 56 8.10 -10.53 -6.76
N LEU A 57 8.58 -9.29 -6.86
CA LEU A 57 8.09 -8.31 -7.83
C LEU A 57 8.37 -8.77 -9.27
N PHE A 58 9.63 -9.07 -9.58
CA PHE A 58 10.04 -9.54 -10.90
C PHE A 58 9.53 -10.95 -11.20
N GLY A 59 9.40 -11.80 -10.18
CA GLY A 59 8.82 -13.13 -10.28
C GLY A 59 7.35 -13.08 -10.68
N HIS A 60 6.56 -12.19 -10.05
CA HIS A 60 5.18 -11.94 -10.45
C HIS A 60 5.09 -11.37 -11.88
N MET A 61 5.93 -10.39 -12.23
CA MET A 61 5.95 -9.84 -13.59
C MET A 61 6.29 -10.89 -14.65
N ALA A 62 7.25 -11.78 -14.36
CA ALA A 62 7.63 -12.87 -15.24
C ALA A 62 6.52 -13.93 -15.37
N TRP A 63 5.86 -14.28 -14.25
CA TRP A 63 4.75 -15.23 -14.23
C TRP A 63 3.53 -14.72 -15.01
N SER A 64 3.12 -13.48 -14.74
CA SER A 64 1.98 -12.83 -15.39
C SER A 64 2.28 -12.47 -16.85
N ARG A 65 3.55 -12.59 -17.29
CA ARG A 65 4.05 -12.21 -18.64
C ARG A 65 3.81 -10.74 -18.99
N GLU A 66 3.52 -9.92 -17.99
CA GLU A 66 3.30 -8.48 -18.13
C GLU A 66 4.54 -7.74 -17.66
N ILE A 67 5.56 -7.70 -18.51
CA ILE A 67 6.80 -6.96 -18.24
C ILE A 67 6.60 -5.48 -18.62
N CYS A 68 5.56 -4.85 -18.07
CA CYS A 68 5.28 -3.44 -18.30
C CYS A 68 5.25 -2.70 -16.97
N PHE A 69 6.28 -1.90 -16.69
CA PHE A 69 6.36 -1.06 -15.49
C PHE A 69 5.37 0.10 -15.53
N TRP A 70 4.96 0.53 -16.72
CA TRP A 70 4.17 1.74 -16.93
C TRP A 70 3.05 1.47 -17.93
N ARG A 71 1.93 0.93 -17.42
CA ARG A 71 0.70 0.79 -18.20
C ARG A 71 0.06 2.17 -18.41
N PRO A 72 -0.42 2.49 -19.62
CA PRO A 72 -1.31 3.62 -19.81
C PRO A 72 -2.52 3.50 -18.89
N SER A 73 -2.94 4.60 -18.27
CA SER A 73 -4.10 4.61 -17.36
C SER A 73 -5.40 4.16 -18.04
N SER A 74 -5.47 4.23 -19.38
CA SER A 74 -6.61 3.76 -20.17
C SER A 74 -6.70 2.23 -20.27
N GLU A 75 -5.61 1.51 -20.06
CA GLU A 75 -5.58 0.03 -20.11
C GLU A 75 -5.80 -0.60 -18.73
N ILE A 76 -5.72 0.19 -17.66
CA ILE A 76 -5.89 -0.29 -16.30
C ILE A 76 -7.38 -0.29 -15.99
N ASP A 77 -7.94 -1.49 -15.90
CA ASP A 77 -9.32 -1.68 -15.49
C ASP A 77 -9.46 -1.47 -13.97
N VAL A 78 -10.13 -0.38 -13.61
CA VAL A 78 -10.48 -0.01 -12.24
C VAL A 78 -12.00 0.11 -12.06
N ILE A 79 -12.77 -0.36 -13.04
CA ILE A 79 -14.23 -0.16 -13.11
C ILE A 79 -14.97 -1.48 -13.00
N THR A 80 -14.39 -2.59 -13.49
CA THR A 80 -15.01 -3.92 -13.33
C THR A 80 -15.20 -4.25 -11.85
N GLY A 81 -16.43 -4.65 -11.49
CA GLY A 81 -16.84 -4.93 -10.11
C GLY A 81 -17.19 -3.70 -9.26
N LEU A 82 -17.01 -2.47 -9.79
CA LEU A 82 -17.28 -1.24 -9.03
C LEU A 82 -18.77 -1.06 -8.73
N GLU A 83 -19.65 -1.44 -9.66
CA GLU A 83 -21.10 -1.30 -9.48
C GLU A 83 -21.64 -2.16 -8.32
N GLU A 84 -21.08 -3.37 -8.13
CA GLU A 84 -21.45 -4.26 -7.02
C GLU A 84 -21.04 -3.66 -5.68
N VAL A 85 -19.81 -3.15 -5.59
CA VAL A 85 -19.29 -2.45 -4.40
C VAL A 85 -20.10 -1.18 -4.10
N GLU A 86 -20.44 -0.38 -5.12
CA GLU A 86 -21.25 0.83 -4.96
C GLU A 86 -22.66 0.51 -4.44
N LYS A 87 -23.25 -0.61 -4.90
CA LYS A 87 -24.55 -1.08 -4.42
C LYS A 87 -24.48 -1.54 -2.96
N GLU A 88 -23.48 -2.33 -2.59
CA GLU A 88 -23.27 -2.75 -1.20
C GLU A 88 -23.08 -1.55 -0.27
N GLN A 89 -22.32 -0.53 -0.70
CA GLN A 89 -22.12 0.70 0.06
C GLN A 89 -23.42 1.52 0.20
N ALA A 90 -24.29 1.51 -0.81
CA ALA A 90 -25.57 2.21 -0.75
C ALA A 90 -26.61 1.50 0.14
N GLU A 91 -26.53 0.17 0.23
CA GLU A 91 -27.38 -0.66 1.10
C GLU A 91 -26.85 -0.69 2.56
N TYR A 92 -25.59 -0.31 2.79
CA TYR A 92 -24.99 -0.30 4.12
C TYR A 92 -25.59 0.79 5.02
N ASP A 93 -26.40 0.36 6.00
CA ASP A 93 -26.88 1.22 7.08
C ASP A 93 -25.80 1.41 8.15
N ILE A 94 -25.40 2.66 8.38
CA ILE A 94 -24.41 3.00 9.41
C ILE A 94 -25.02 2.70 10.79
N PRO A 95 -24.40 1.86 11.64
CA PRO A 95 -24.94 1.54 12.95
C PRO A 95 -24.96 2.79 13.84
N VAL A 96 -26.16 3.25 14.22
CA VAL A 96 -26.32 4.39 15.13
C VAL A 96 -26.15 3.90 16.56
N ALA A 97 -25.05 4.31 17.22
CA ALA A 97 -24.82 4.01 18.62
C ALA A 97 -25.95 4.56 19.48
N ARG A 98 -26.66 3.68 20.19
CA ARG A 98 -27.67 4.06 21.19
C ARG A 98 -26.99 4.46 22.50
N ASN A 99 -25.81 3.90 22.77
CA ASN A 99 -25.12 3.98 24.07
C ASN A 99 -23.64 4.36 23.90
N TRP A 100 -23.02 4.87 24.97
CA TRP A 100 -21.58 5.20 24.96
C TRP A 100 -20.68 3.96 24.79
N LEU A 101 -21.08 2.79 25.29
CA LEU A 101 -20.37 1.53 25.08
C LEU A 101 -20.41 1.09 23.62
N GLU A 102 -21.57 1.21 22.96
CA GLU A 102 -21.70 0.93 21.53
C GLU A 102 -20.86 1.90 20.70
N LYS A 103 -20.75 3.16 21.11
CA LYS A 103 -19.88 4.13 20.45
C LYS A 103 -18.39 3.76 20.53
N ILE A 104 -17.95 3.19 21.65
CA ILE A 104 -16.58 2.66 21.78
C ILE A 104 -16.43 1.37 20.97
N TRP A 105 -17.42 0.49 21.02
CA TRP A 105 -17.43 -0.75 20.26
C TRP A 105 -17.35 -0.50 18.74
N PHE A 106 -18.17 0.39 18.19
CA PHE A 106 -18.16 0.81 16.78
C PHE A 106 -16.94 1.64 16.38
N TRP A 107 -16.13 2.08 17.35
CA TRP A 107 -14.84 2.71 17.05
C TRP A 107 -13.71 1.68 16.94
N ILE A 108 -13.84 0.56 17.66
CA ILE A 108 -12.87 -0.55 17.65
C ILE A 108 -13.15 -1.54 16.52
N CYS A 109 -14.43 -1.74 16.16
CA CYS A 109 -14.93 -2.67 15.14
C CYS A 109 -15.71 -1.92 14.06
#